data_AF-A0A967K284-F1
#
_entry.id   AF-A0A967K284-F1
#
_cell.length_a   1.000
_cell.length_b   1.000
_cell.length_c   1.000
_cell.angle_alpha   90.00
_cell.angle_beta   90.00
_cell.angle_gamma   90.00
#
_symmetry.space_group_name_H-M   'P 1'
#
loop_
_entity.id
_entity.type
_entity.pdbx_description
1 polymer ?
#
loop_
_entity_poly.entity_id
_entity_poly.type
_entity_poly.pdbx_seq_one_letter_code
_entity_poly.pdbx_strand_id
1 'polypeptide(L)'
;MDNRNDLFWKLVEPEHLKARAFCRKLAGNRDEGDDLYQDGLVKALTGLAKLRDQNSFRPWLYRIIVNTFRSRSRASFWKRFASLDEKALKIPDNFDLAAAEAVKRRLRVALKSLDPENHALVILHDVEGWSMK
;
A
#
# COMPACT_ATOMS: atom_id res chain seq x y z
N MET A 1 27.01 2.65 -17.39
CA MET A 1 25.97 2.83 -16.36
C MET A 1 25.12 1.55 -16.38
N ASP A 2 24.75 1.03 -15.22
CA ASP A 2 24.21 -0.33 -15.06
C ASP A 2 22.93 -0.58 -15.87
N ASN A 3 23.02 -1.40 -16.94
CA ASN A 3 21.91 -1.86 -17.79
C ASN A 3 20.69 -2.35 -16.99
N ARG A 4 20.93 -2.91 -15.80
CA ARG A 4 19.87 -3.39 -14.89
C ARG A 4 19.04 -2.27 -14.28
N ASN A 5 19.67 -1.15 -13.90
CA ASN A 5 18.95 -0.01 -13.32
C ASN A 5 18.11 0.67 -14.40
N ASP A 6 18.64 0.77 -15.62
CA ASP A 6 17.90 1.32 -16.76
C ASP A 6 16.69 0.46 -17.12
N LEU A 7 16.85 -0.87 -17.11
CA LEU A 7 15.74 -1.81 -17.30
C LEU A 7 14.67 -1.66 -16.21
N PHE A 8 15.09 -1.55 -14.94
CA PHE A 8 14.15 -1.36 -13.83
C PHE A 8 13.27 -0.13 -14.05
N TRP A 9 13.88 1.01 -14.36
CA TRP A 9 13.14 2.26 -14.54
C TRP A 9 12.21 2.22 -15.75
N LYS A 10 12.63 1.59 -16.86
CA LYS A 10 11.74 1.35 -18.02
C LYS A 10 10.50 0.54 -17.67
N LEU A 11 10.62 -0.43 -16.76
CA LEU A 11 9.49 -1.25 -16.32
C LEU A 11 8.60 -0.52 -15.29
N VAL A 12 9.19 0.33 -14.44
CA VAL A 12 8.46 1.12 -13.43
C VAL A 12 7.70 2.28 -14.05
N GLU A 13 8.28 2.97 -15.02
CA GLU A 13 7.73 4.19 -15.62
C GLU A 13 6.24 4.09 -16.00
N PRO A 14 5.77 3.07 -16.75
CA PRO A 14 4.35 2.94 -17.08
C PRO A 14 3.44 2.67 -15.87
N GLU A 15 3.98 2.09 -14.79
CA GLU A 15 3.23 1.71 -13.59
C GLU A 15 3.33 2.75 -12.46
N HIS A 16 4.22 3.75 -12.58
CA HIS A 16 4.61 4.65 -11.50
C HIS A 16 3.42 5.32 -10.80
N LEU A 17 2.57 5.99 -11.59
CA LEU A 17 1.45 6.77 -11.06
C LEU A 17 0.41 5.87 -10.38
N LYS A 18 0.14 4.70 -10.96
CA LYS A 18 -0.88 3.79 -10.47
C LYS A 18 -0.42 3.05 -9.21
N ALA A 19 0.83 2.57 -9.20
CA ALA A 19 1.42 1.93 -8.03
C ALA A 19 1.51 2.92 -6.85
N ARG A 20 1.87 4.18 -7.09
CA ARG A 20 1.90 5.21 -6.05
C ARG A 20 0.48 5.53 -5.53
N ALA A 21 -0.51 5.67 -6.42
CA ALA A 21 -1.89 5.87 -6.03
C ALA A 21 -2.44 4.69 -5.21
N PHE A 22 -2.11 3.46 -5.62
CA PHE A 22 -2.41 2.24 -4.90
C PHE A 22 -1.84 2.26 -3.48
N CYS A 23 -0.55 2.57 -3.31
CA CYS A 23 0.07 2.65 -1.99
C CYS A 23 -0.60 3.69 -1.07
N ARG A 24 -0.97 4.86 -1.60
CA ARG A 24 -1.68 5.92 -0.84
C ARG A 24 -3.07 5.49 -0.39
N LYS A 25 -3.81 4.80 -1.26
CA LYS A 25 -5.12 4.24 -0.88
C LYS A 25 -4.95 3.12 0.15
N LEU A 26 -3.97 2.24 -0.04
CA LEU A 26 -3.68 1.11 0.84
C LEU A 26 -3.23 1.55 2.25
N ALA A 27 -2.35 2.55 2.34
CA ALA A 27 -1.92 3.12 3.63
C ALA A 27 -3.02 4.01 4.26
N GLY A 28 -3.92 4.54 3.43
CA GLY A 28 -5.03 5.39 3.86
C GLY A 28 -4.64 6.86 4.08
N ASN A 29 -3.37 7.24 3.94
CA ASN A 29 -2.90 8.62 3.92
C ASN A 29 -1.75 8.79 2.92
N ARG A 30 -1.44 10.05 2.59
CA ARG A 30 -0.49 10.39 1.52
C ARG A 30 0.94 10.02 1.89
N ASP A 31 1.37 10.37 3.09
CA ASP A 31 2.77 10.29 3.50
C ASP A 31 3.18 8.83 3.72
N GLU A 32 2.42 8.07 4.51
CA GLU A 32 2.66 6.62 4.68
C GLU A 32 2.56 5.85 3.36
N GLY A 33 1.70 6.32 2.44
CA GLY A 33 1.56 5.77 1.11
C GLY A 33 2.76 6.04 0.20
N ASP A 34 3.27 7.27 0.20
CA ASP A 34 4.48 7.63 -0.54
C ASP A 34 5.70 6.88 0.01
N ASP A 35 5.81 6.75 1.34
CA ASP A 35 6.86 5.95 1.99
C ASP A 35 6.73 4.47 1.62
N LEU A 36 5.52 3.92 1.60
CA LEU A 36 5.28 2.52 1.21
C LEU A 36 5.69 2.27 -0.23
N TYR A 37 5.37 3.21 -1.12
CA TYR A 37 5.77 3.16 -2.51
C TYR A 37 7.30 3.17 -2.66
N GLN A 38 7.98 4.09 -1.96
CA GLN A 38 9.44 4.19 -2.01
C GLN A 38 10.12 2.91 -1.49
N ASP A 39 9.72 2.38 -0.33
CA ASP A 39 10.25 1.11 0.19
C ASP A 39 9.99 -0.05 -0.78
N GLY A 40 8.80 -0.07 -1.39
CA GLY A 40 8.43 -1.04 -2.41
C GLY A 40 9.39 -1.00 -3.60
N LEU A 41 9.69 0.20 -4.10
CA LEU A 41 10.64 0.40 -5.20
C LEU A 41 12.06 0.00 -4.82
N VAL A 42 12.55 0.35 -3.63
CA VAL A 42 13.89 -0.05 -3.17
C VAL A 42 14.01 -1.57 -3.14
N LYS A 43 13.02 -2.25 -2.54
CA LYS A 43 13.01 -3.72 -2.50
C LYS A 43 12.89 -4.34 -3.89
N ALA A 44 12.06 -3.76 -4.76
CA ALA A 44 11.95 -4.22 -6.14
C ALA A 44 13.28 -4.05 -6.90
N LEU A 45 13.95 -2.90 -6.79
CA LEU A 45 15.25 -2.67 -7.42
C LEU A 45 16.29 -3.70 -6.95
N THR A 46 16.39 -3.94 -5.63
CA THR A 46 17.30 -4.97 -5.08
C THR A 46 16.90 -6.40 -5.46
N GLY A 47 15.61 -6.62 -5.71
CA GLY A 47 15.03 -7.92 -6.01
C GLY A 47 14.94 -8.23 -7.50
N LEU A 48 15.27 -7.28 -8.38
CA LEU A 48 15.01 -7.39 -9.82
C LEU A 48 15.65 -8.62 -10.45
N ALA A 49 16.80 -9.07 -9.94
CA ALA A 49 17.46 -10.30 -10.41
C ALA A 49 16.62 -11.58 -10.21
N LYS A 50 15.58 -11.54 -9.36
CA LYS A 50 14.65 -12.65 -9.12
C LYS A 50 13.45 -12.64 -10.07
N LEU A 51 13.28 -11.57 -10.86
CA LEU A 51 12.24 -11.49 -11.86
C LEU A 51 12.62 -12.38 -13.05
N ARG A 52 11.85 -13.45 -13.27
CA ARG A 52 12.12 -14.43 -14.32
C ARG A 52 11.62 -13.99 -15.70
N ASP A 53 10.61 -13.13 -15.72
CA ASP A 53 9.95 -12.65 -16.93
C ASP A 53 9.53 -11.19 -16.75
N GLN A 54 9.89 -10.34 -17.71
CA GLN A 54 9.57 -8.91 -17.69
C GLN A 54 8.06 -8.65 -17.82
N ASN A 55 7.32 -9.52 -18.51
CA ASN A 55 5.85 -9.39 -18.62
C ASN A 55 5.16 -9.61 -17.27
N SER A 56 5.84 -10.26 -16.33
CA SER A 56 5.37 -10.48 -14.96
C SER A 56 5.77 -9.35 -14.00
N PHE A 57 6.42 -8.28 -14.48
CA PHE A 57 6.91 -7.18 -13.64
C PHE A 57 5.81 -6.55 -12.80
N ARG A 58 4.67 -6.25 -13.43
CA ARG A 58 3.54 -5.60 -12.76
C ARG A 58 2.98 -6.42 -11.59
N PRO A 59 2.49 -7.66 -11.76
CA PRO A 59 2.02 -8.46 -10.63
C PRO A 59 3.12 -8.73 -9.58
N TRP A 60 4.39 -8.84 -10.01
CA TRP A 60 5.52 -8.99 -9.11
C TRP A 60 5.76 -7.74 -8.23
N LEU A 61 5.71 -6.54 -8.81
CA LEU A 61 5.85 -5.27 -8.10
C LEU A 61 4.74 -5.10 -7.04
N TYR A 62 3.49 -5.36 -7.41
CA TYR A 62 2.36 -5.26 -6.47
C TYR A 62 2.48 -6.28 -5.34
N ARG A 63 2.98 -7.50 -5.60
CA ARG A 63 3.29 -8.48 -4.56
C ARG A 63 4.34 -7.97 -3.56
N ILE A 64 5.39 -7.29 -4.04
CA ILE A 64 6.42 -6.69 -3.18
C ILE A 64 5.82 -5.58 -2.30
N ILE A 65 4.98 -4.71 -2.89
CA ILE A 65 4.28 -3.64 -2.18
C ILE A 65 3.38 -4.21 -1.09
N VAL A 66 2.52 -5.18 -1.41
CA VAL A 66 1.60 -5.80 -0.45
C VAL A 66 2.36 -6.50 0.67
N ASN A 67 3.44 -7.23 0.35
CA ASN A 67 4.29 -7.85 1.38
C ASN A 67 4.97 -6.81 2.28
N THR A 68 5.38 -5.67 1.70
CA THR A 68 5.97 -4.56 2.46
C THR A 68 4.94 -3.93 3.38
N PHE A 69 3.74 -3.67 2.88
CA PHE A 69 2.61 -3.20 3.67
C PHE A 69 2.28 -4.17 4.80
N ARG A 70 2.14 -5.48 4.51
CA ARG A 70 1.89 -6.51 5.53
C ARG A 70 2.97 -6.53 6.61
N SER A 71 4.23 -6.37 6.23
CA SER A 71 5.35 -6.29 7.18
C SER A 71 5.26 -5.04 8.06
N ARG A 72 4.97 -3.87 7.46
CA ARG A 72 4.78 -2.61 8.19
C ARG A 72 3.56 -2.65 9.10
N SER A 73 2.44 -3.21 8.65
CA SER A 73 1.20 -3.34 9.42
C SER A 73 1.36 -4.29 10.60
N ARG A 74 2.11 -5.40 10.44
CA ARG A 74 2.50 -6.25 11.58
C ARG A 74 3.41 -5.50 12.54
N ALA A 75 4.43 -4.80 12.05
CA ALA A 75 5.31 -4.00 12.91
C ALA A 75 4.57 -2.85 13.61
N SER A 76 3.59 -2.23 12.96
CA SER A 76 2.71 -1.20 13.52
C SER A 76 1.74 -1.78 14.53
N PHE A 77 1.18 -2.97 14.28
CA PHE A 77 0.42 -3.75 15.26
C PHE A 77 1.29 -4.01 16.51
N TRP A 78 2.50 -4.54 16.34
CA TRP A 78 3.43 -4.75 17.47
C TRP A 78 3.88 -3.45 18.14
N LYS A 79 4.10 -2.36 17.42
CA LYS A 79 4.35 -1.02 17.99
C LYS A 79 3.15 -0.52 18.80
N ARG A 80 1.94 -0.77 18.32
CA ARG A 80 0.70 -0.41 19.02
C ARG A 80 0.56 -1.20 20.31
N PHE A 81 0.92 -2.49 20.32
CA PHE A 81 1.03 -3.30 21.55
C PHE A 81 2.16 -2.84 22.48
N ALA A 82 3.29 -2.40 21.93
CA ALA A 82 4.40 -1.83 22.72
C ALA A 82 4.07 -0.44 23.30
N SER A 83 3.16 0.31 22.65
CA SER A 83 2.62 1.59 23.11
C SER A 83 1.28 1.47 23.85
N LEU A 84 0.85 0.25 24.23
CA LEU A 84 -0.33 0.05 25.08
C LEU A 84 -0.03 0.31 26.57
N ASP A 85 1.18 0.75 26.92
CA ASP A 85 1.38 1.61 28.09
C ASP A 85 1.06 3.06 27.69
N GLU A 86 -0.02 3.57 28.26
CA GLU A 86 -0.63 4.91 28.11
C GLU A 86 -1.45 5.23 26.85
N LYS A 87 -2.76 4.92 26.94
CA LYS A 87 -3.87 5.76 26.42
C LYS A 87 -3.85 6.09 24.92
N ALA A 88 -4.36 5.21 24.05
CA ALA A 88 -4.76 5.65 22.70
C ALA A 88 -5.89 4.83 22.08
N LEU A 89 -7.13 5.26 22.33
CA LEU A 89 -8.21 5.40 21.32
C LEU A 89 -9.36 6.22 21.93
N LYS A 90 -9.24 7.54 21.86
CA LYS A 90 -10.41 8.43 21.95
C LYS A 90 -10.77 8.88 20.55
N ILE A 91 -12.00 8.61 20.15
CA ILE A 91 -12.60 9.02 18.89
C ILE A 91 -13.40 10.30 19.19
N PRO A 92 -13.03 11.49 18.66
CA PRO A 92 -13.83 12.70 18.84
C PRO A 92 -14.96 12.76 17.80
N ASP A 93 -16.09 13.36 18.22
CA ASP A 93 -17.36 13.39 17.50
C ASP A 93 -17.65 14.79 16.89
N ASN A 94 -18.19 14.79 15.65
CA ASN A 94 -18.81 15.90 14.85
C ASN A 94 -17.92 17.08 14.32
N PHE A 95 -18.20 17.84 13.22
CA PHE A 95 -19.44 18.35 12.56
C PHE A 95 -19.26 18.66 11.03
N ASP A 96 -20.33 19.12 10.36
CA ASP A 96 -20.86 18.85 8.99
C ASP A 96 -20.29 19.53 7.70
N LEU A 97 -19.03 19.23 7.33
CA LEU A 97 -18.64 18.82 5.94
C LEU A 97 -18.39 17.29 5.93
N ALA A 98 -18.99 16.67 6.94
CA ALA A 98 -18.55 15.48 7.60
C ALA A 98 -19.26 14.25 7.09
N ALA A 99 -20.32 14.34 6.30
CA ALA A 99 -20.96 13.15 5.75
C ALA A 99 -19.98 12.37 4.84
N ALA A 100 -19.36 13.03 3.86
CA ALA A 100 -18.38 12.39 2.97
C ALA A 100 -17.11 11.98 3.74
N GLU A 101 -16.62 12.81 4.65
CA GLU A 101 -15.44 12.48 5.46
C GLU A 101 -15.72 11.41 6.52
N ALA A 102 -16.93 11.34 7.08
CA ALA A 102 -17.36 10.29 8.01
C ALA A 102 -17.59 8.98 7.27
N VAL A 103 -18.18 9.02 6.07
CA VAL A 103 -18.24 7.85 5.17
C VAL A 103 -16.84 7.39 4.82
N LYS A 104 -15.93 8.30 4.44
CA LYS A 104 -14.52 8.00 4.17
C LYS A 104 -13.78 7.48 5.41
N ARG A 105 -14.10 7.97 6.61
CA ARG A 105 -13.57 7.48 7.89
C ARG A 105 -14.08 6.07 8.20
N ARG A 106 -15.39 5.82 8.10
CA ARG A 106 -16.00 4.51 8.32
C ARG A 106 -15.48 3.49 7.31
N LEU A 107 -15.35 3.89 6.03
CA LEU A 107 -14.73 3.09 4.99
C LEU A 107 -13.27 2.77 5.30
N ARG A 108 -12.46 3.76 5.73
CA ARG A 108 -11.07 3.53 6.17
C ARG A 108 -10.99 2.55 7.35
N VAL A 109 -11.89 2.68 8.33
CA VAL A 109 -11.93 1.78 9.48
C VAL A 109 -12.32 0.36 9.05
N ALA A 110 -13.35 0.22 8.20
CA ALA A 110 -13.78 -1.06 7.65
C ALA A 110 -12.68 -1.73 6.82
N LEU A 111 -12.01 -0.98 5.93
CA LEU A 111 -10.88 -1.48 5.14
C LEU A 111 -9.69 -1.91 6.01
N LYS A 112 -9.40 -1.18 7.09
CA LYS A 112 -8.36 -1.56 8.08
C LYS A 112 -8.73 -2.77 8.93
N SER A 113 -10.02 -3.12 9.01
CA SER A 113 -10.50 -4.32 9.73
C SER A 113 -10.36 -5.60 8.91
N LEU A 114 -10.13 -5.49 7.60
CA LEU A 114 -9.81 -6.61 6.73
C LEU A 114 -8.36 -7.05 6.93
N ASP A 115 -8.10 -8.34 6.70
CA ASP A 115 -6.73 -8.83 6.55
C ASP A 115 -6.02 -8.03 5.42
N PRO A 116 -4.72 -7.70 5.57
CA PRO A 116 -3.91 -7.02 4.55
C PRO A 116 -4.08 -7.54 3.12
N GLU A 117 -4.30 -8.85 2.94
CA GLU A 117 -4.50 -9.46 1.61
C GLU A 117 -5.84 -9.04 0.99
N ASN A 118 -6.93 -9.13 1.75
CA ASN A 118 -8.27 -8.73 1.31
C ASN A 118 -8.37 -7.21 1.10
N HIS A 119 -7.74 -6.43 1.97
CA HIS A 119 -7.67 -4.97 1.81
C HIS A 119 -6.93 -4.60 0.51
N ALA A 120 -5.78 -5.21 0.22
CA ALA A 120 -5.05 -4.98 -1.02
C ALA A 120 -5.90 -5.31 -2.26
N LEU A 121 -6.65 -6.42 -2.21
CA LEU A 121 -7.47 -6.90 -3.32
C LEU A 121 -8.60 -5.91 -3.68
N VAL A 122 -9.31 -5.38 -2.67
CA VAL A 122 -10.34 -4.35 -2.87
C VAL A 122 -9.76 -3.07 -3.48
N ILE A 123 -8.60 -2.62 -3.01
CA ILE A 123 -7.96 -1.41 -3.54
C ILE A 123 -7.42 -1.62 -4.96
N LEU A 124 -6.91 -2.81 -5.28
CA LEU A 124 -6.49 -3.17 -6.63
C LEU A 124 -7.67 -3.12 -7.61
N HIS A 125 -8.83 -3.67 -7.21
CA HIS A 125 -10.06 -3.55 -8.00
C HIS A 125 -10.44 -2.08 -8.22
N ASP A 126 -10.42 -1.25 -7.18
CA ASP A 126 -10.82 0.17 -7.25
C ASP A 126 -9.86 1.07 -8.06
N VAL A 127 -8.55 0.82 -8.03
CA VAL A 127 -7.56 1.63 -8.77
C VAL A 127 -7.42 1.19 -10.22
N GLU A 128 -7.59 -0.10 -10.51
CA GLU A 128 -7.18 -0.70 -11.78
C GLU A 128 -8.27 -1.51 -12.49
N GLY A 129 -9.46 -1.63 -11.89
CA GLY A 129 -10.56 -2.42 -12.46
C GLY A 129 -10.30 -3.93 -12.51
N TRP A 130 -9.41 -4.46 -11.67
CA TRP A 130 -9.11 -5.91 -11.67
C TRP A 130 -10.32 -6.71 -11.20
N SER A 131 -10.73 -7.71 -11.99
CA SER A 131 -11.81 -8.64 -11.61
C SER A 131 -11.39 -9.53 -10.44
N MET A 132 -12.24 -9.61 -9.41
CA MET A 132 -12.13 -10.60 -8.33
C MET A 132 -12.69 -11.93 -8.87
N LYS A 133 -11.87 -12.99 -8.87
CA LYS A 133 -12.31 -14.36 -9.13
C LYS A 133 -12.56 -15.08 -7.82
#